data_AF-A0A8S3ZUS7-F1
#
_entry.id   AF-A0A8S3ZUS7-F1
#
_cell.length_a   1.000
_cell.length_b   1.000
_cell.length_c   1.000
_cell.angle_alpha   90.00
_cell.angle_beta   90.00
_cell.angle_gamma   90.00
#
_symmetry.space_group_name_H-M   'P 1'
#
loop_
_entity.id
_entity.type
_entity.pdbx_description
1 polymer ?
#
loop_
_entity_poly.entity_id
_entity_poly.type
_entity_poly.pdbx_seq_one_letter_code
_entity_poly.pdbx_strand_id
1 'polypeptide(L)'
;MWQRLMDTWIGALVFVATAQCLNTVRVGIIPPWTSVIASALAGSQSDVNVSLHEINTGAVRSAFDKIDKTHKIISSLNLNVVIGPFDPEVSLATESLRIPYLCTTPAETSQRFQFLVQVTPEGTHASNALLDVARAYAWTKVSVFYDDVSGVQVLERMMTNHTIAVRAWRLPKKATLKDVRDALVEMRKVLVEKCVVLCNKDNVQLLLEE
;
A
#
# COMPACT_ATOMS: atom_id res chain seq x y z
N MET A 1 2.41 -8.38 -17.23
CA MET A 1 3.68 -8.73 -16.54
C MET A 1 3.49 -8.82 -15.03
N TRP A 2 2.84 -7.83 -14.40
CA TRP A 2 2.48 -7.83 -12.98
C TRP A 2 1.52 -8.95 -12.52
N GLN A 3 0.55 -9.35 -13.36
CA GLN A 3 -0.34 -10.51 -13.09
C GLN A 3 0.43 -11.83 -12.97
N ARG A 4 1.36 -12.10 -13.90
CA ARG A 4 2.18 -13.32 -13.86
C ARG A 4 3.12 -13.39 -12.66
N LEU A 5 3.56 -12.22 -12.16
CA LEU A 5 4.33 -12.13 -10.91
C LEU A 5 3.43 -12.40 -9.69
N MET A 6 2.18 -11.90 -9.66
CA MET A 6 1.26 -12.26 -8.57
C MET A 6 0.89 -13.75 -8.59
N ASP A 7 0.66 -14.34 -9.77
CA ASP A 7 0.29 -15.76 -9.91
C ASP A 7 1.42 -16.69 -9.46
N THR A 8 2.68 -16.32 -9.70
CA THR A 8 3.85 -17.12 -9.25
C THR A 8 4.15 -16.93 -7.77
N TRP A 9 3.88 -15.76 -7.21
CA TRP A 9 4.13 -15.49 -5.79
C TRP A 9 3.05 -16.03 -4.85
N ILE A 10 1.78 -16.04 -5.28
CA ILE A 10 0.69 -16.69 -4.52
C ILE A 10 0.95 -18.21 -4.44
N GLY A 11 1.50 -18.82 -5.50
CA GLY A 11 1.93 -20.22 -5.48
C GLY A 11 3.14 -20.49 -4.56
N ALA A 12 4.07 -19.54 -4.43
CA ALA A 12 5.25 -19.68 -3.57
C ALA A 12 4.96 -19.42 -2.08
N LEU A 13 3.96 -18.60 -1.76
CA LEU A 13 3.57 -18.27 -0.38
C LEU A 13 2.90 -19.42 0.39
N VAL A 14 2.59 -20.53 -0.28
CA VAL A 14 2.09 -21.76 0.35
C VAL A 14 3.20 -22.54 1.09
N PHE A 15 4.48 -22.20 0.91
CA PHE A 15 5.58 -23.07 1.34
C PHE A 15 6.31 -22.75 2.66
N VAL A 16 5.82 -21.81 3.47
CA VAL A 16 6.38 -21.57 4.82
C VAL A 16 5.28 -21.54 5.87
N ALA A 17 4.43 -22.57 5.88
CA ALA A 17 3.76 -23.01 7.09
C ALA A 17 4.56 -24.20 7.62
N THR A 18 5.18 -24.04 8.78
CA THR A 18 5.86 -25.11 9.51
C THR A 18 4.98 -26.36 9.51
N ALA A 19 5.56 -27.47 9.05
CA ALA A 19 4.95 -28.79 8.98
C ALA A 19 4.46 -29.26 10.35
N GLN A 20 3.24 -28.89 10.72
CA GLN A 20 2.43 -29.54 11.74
C GLN A 20 0.97 -29.49 11.28
N CYS A 21 0.48 -30.65 10.80
CA CYS A 21 -0.94 -31.03 10.71
C CYS A 21 -1.99 -29.91 10.55
N LEU A 22 -1.99 -29.22 9.41
CA LEU A 22 -3.15 -28.46 8.98
C LEU A 22 -3.53 -28.91 7.57
N ASN A 23 -4.41 -29.89 7.46
CA ASN A 23 -5.05 -30.29 6.20
C ASN A 23 -5.89 -29.14 5.59
N THR A 24 -6.01 -28.00 6.27
CA THR A 24 -6.74 -26.83 5.80
C THR A 24 -6.13 -25.54 6.36
N VAL A 25 -5.76 -24.61 5.47
CA VAL A 25 -5.29 -23.26 5.83
C VAL A 25 -6.48 -22.30 5.82
N ARG A 26 -6.72 -21.60 6.92
CA ARG A 26 -7.82 -20.64 7.06
C ARG A 26 -7.33 -19.22 6.85
N VAL A 27 -7.83 -18.58 5.80
CA VAL A 27 -7.40 -17.24 5.38
C VAL A 27 -8.49 -16.24 5.68
N GLY A 28 -8.16 -15.23 6.49
CA GLY A 28 -8.98 -14.04 6.70
C GLY A 28 -8.80 -13.05 5.56
N ILE A 29 -9.90 -12.63 4.93
CA ILE A 29 -9.87 -11.61 3.88
C ILE A 29 -10.60 -10.37 4.36
N ILE A 30 -9.95 -9.21 4.23
CA ILE A 30 -10.58 -7.91 4.44
C ILE A 30 -11.09 -7.41 3.07
N PRO A 31 -12.37 -6.98 2.98
CA PRO A 31 -12.90 -6.41 1.75
C PRO A 31 -12.04 -5.24 1.23
N PRO A 32 -11.91 -5.05 -0.10
CA PRO A 32 -12.70 -5.67 -1.17
C PRO A 32 -12.07 -6.93 -1.80
N TRP A 33 -11.04 -7.54 -1.21
CA TRP A 33 -10.24 -8.56 -1.89
C TRP A 33 -10.87 -9.95 -2.02
N THR A 34 -12.06 -10.18 -1.46
CA THR A 34 -12.71 -11.49 -1.41
C THR A 34 -12.87 -12.12 -2.80
N SER A 35 -13.36 -11.35 -3.78
CA SER A 35 -13.59 -11.84 -5.14
C SER A 35 -12.29 -12.14 -5.90
N VAL A 36 -11.27 -11.30 -5.69
CA VAL A 36 -9.97 -11.44 -6.37
C VAL A 36 -9.25 -12.69 -5.86
N ILE A 37 -9.23 -12.90 -4.55
CA ILE A 37 -8.56 -14.07 -3.97
C ILE A 37 -9.32 -15.36 -4.29
N ALA A 38 -10.65 -15.35 -4.24
CA ALA A 38 -11.46 -16.52 -4.60
C ALA A 38 -11.22 -16.96 -6.07
N SER A 39 -11.13 -16.01 -6.99
CA SER A 39 -10.84 -16.30 -8.40
C SER A 39 -9.40 -16.78 -8.62
N ALA A 40 -8.42 -16.21 -7.91
CA ALA A 40 -7.02 -16.67 -7.96
C ALA A 40 -6.88 -18.11 -7.44
N LEU A 41 -7.56 -18.47 -6.35
CA LEU A 41 -7.54 -19.82 -5.79
C LEU A 41 -8.21 -20.85 -6.70
N ALA A 42 -9.32 -20.49 -7.37
CA ALA A 42 -9.97 -21.37 -8.34
C ALA A 42 -9.08 -21.70 -9.56
N GLY A 43 -8.16 -20.80 -9.90
CA GLY A 43 -7.15 -21.02 -10.95
C GLY A 43 -5.92 -21.81 -10.48
N SER A 44 -5.72 -22.00 -9.18
CA SER A 44 -4.55 -22.67 -8.62
C SER A 44 -4.81 -24.16 -8.40
N GLN A 45 -4.00 -25.03 -9.02
CA GLN A 45 -3.94 -26.44 -8.66
C GLN A 45 -3.04 -26.60 -7.43
N SER A 46 -3.58 -26.32 -6.24
CA SER A 46 -2.84 -26.47 -4.98
C SER A 46 -3.35 -27.69 -4.23
N ASP A 47 -2.43 -28.54 -3.75
CA ASP A 47 -2.73 -29.71 -2.89
C ASP A 47 -3.18 -29.31 -1.46
N VAL A 48 -3.19 -28.02 -1.16
CA VAL A 48 -3.57 -27.47 0.15
C VAL A 48 -5.03 -26.99 0.10
N ASN A 49 -5.89 -27.51 0.98
CA ASN A 49 -7.24 -26.97 1.13
C ASN A 49 -7.18 -25.59 1.78
N VAL A 50 -7.68 -24.57 1.11
CA VAL A 50 -7.74 -23.19 1.63
C VAL A 50 -9.19 -22.83 1.91
N SER A 51 -9.51 -22.43 3.14
CA SER A 51 -10.82 -21.89 3.49
C SER A 51 -10.76 -20.37 3.63
N LEU A 52 -11.61 -19.68 2.88
CA LEU A 52 -11.70 -18.23 2.90
C LEU A 52 -12.76 -17.76 3.89
N HIS A 53 -12.39 -16.80 4.74
CA HIS A 53 -13.29 -16.19 5.71
C HIS A 53 -13.20 -14.67 5.61
N GLU A 54 -14.34 -14.00 5.42
CA GLU A 54 -14.38 -12.55 5.35
C GLU A 54 -14.36 -11.93 6.75
N ILE A 55 -13.44 -10.98 6.98
CA ILE A 55 -13.34 -10.23 8.23
C ILE A 55 -14.16 -8.95 8.07
N ASN A 56 -15.41 -9.01 8.55
CA ASN A 56 -16.31 -7.87 8.59
C ASN A 56 -16.48 -7.38 10.04
N THR A 57 -15.86 -6.24 10.36
CA THR A 57 -15.95 -5.62 11.70
C THR A 57 -17.29 -4.91 11.95
N GLY A 58 -18.18 -4.88 10.96
CA GLY A 58 -19.51 -4.25 11.06
C GLY A 58 -19.45 -2.77 11.45
N ALA A 59 -20.46 -2.29 12.17
CA ALA A 59 -20.46 -0.94 12.72
C ALA A 59 -19.41 -0.82 13.85
N VAL A 60 -18.43 0.04 13.65
CA VAL A 60 -17.32 0.30 14.59
C VAL A 60 -17.62 1.58 15.37
N ARG A 61 -17.58 1.51 16.71
CA ARG A 61 -17.78 2.68 17.58
C ARG A 61 -16.49 3.46 17.87
N SER A 62 -15.37 2.77 17.90
CA SER A 62 -14.04 3.33 18.18
C SER A 62 -12.94 2.43 17.62
N ALA A 63 -11.70 2.95 17.51
CA ALA A 63 -10.54 2.14 17.13
C ALA A 63 -10.35 0.93 18.05
N PHE A 64 -10.54 1.11 19.36
CA PHE A 64 -10.45 0.01 20.34
C PHE A 64 -11.52 -1.07 20.09
N ASP A 65 -12.76 -0.68 19.83
CA ASP A 65 -13.85 -1.61 19.50
C ASP A 65 -13.55 -2.41 18.23
N LYS A 66 -12.90 -1.78 17.24
CA LYS A 66 -12.44 -2.46 16.03
C LYS A 66 -11.35 -3.48 16.31
N ILE A 67 -10.36 -3.14 17.14
CA ILE A 67 -9.30 -4.07 17.55
C ILE A 67 -9.89 -5.27 18.26
N ASP A 68 -10.75 -5.07 19.26
CA ASP A 68 -11.38 -6.16 20.03
C ASP A 68 -12.27 -7.06 19.16
N LYS A 69 -13.09 -6.47 18.27
CA LYS A 69 -13.88 -7.23 17.29
C LYS A 69 -13.01 -8.04 16.36
N THR A 70 -11.96 -7.44 15.80
CA THR A 70 -11.04 -8.11 14.89
C THR A 70 -10.34 -9.27 15.60
N HIS A 71 -9.83 -9.03 16.81
CA HIS A 71 -9.21 -10.05 17.64
C HIS A 71 -10.15 -11.23 17.94
N LYS A 72 -11.41 -10.94 18.28
CA LYS A 72 -12.46 -11.96 18.51
C LYS A 72 -12.78 -12.77 17.25
N ILE A 73 -12.88 -12.12 16.09
CA ILE A 73 -13.15 -12.80 14.81
C ILE A 73 -11.99 -13.72 14.43
N ILE A 74 -10.75 -13.23 14.52
CA ILE A 74 -9.55 -14.01 14.20
C ILE A 74 -9.45 -15.23 15.13
N SER A 75 -9.70 -15.03 16.44
CA SER A 75 -9.65 -16.10 17.43
C SER A 75 -10.78 -17.13 17.26
N SER A 76 -12.00 -16.69 16.98
CA SER A 76 -13.16 -17.59 16.86
C SER A 76 -13.12 -18.45 15.61
N LEU A 77 -12.62 -17.90 14.50
CA LEU A 77 -12.47 -18.62 13.24
C LEU A 77 -11.15 -19.40 13.17
N ASN A 78 -10.24 -19.18 14.13
CA ASN A 78 -8.91 -19.76 14.18
C ASN A 78 -8.14 -19.53 12.86
N LEU A 79 -8.06 -18.27 12.44
CA LEU A 79 -7.42 -17.89 11.18
C LEU A 79 -5.91 -18.05 11.28
N ASN A 80 -5.28 -18.49 10.17
CA ASN A 80 -3.83 -18.67 10.10
C ASN A 80 -3.11 -17.45 9.51
N VAL A 81 -3.80 -16.67 8.68
CA VAL A 81 -3.26 -15.48 8.00
C VAL A 81 -4.40 -14.52 7.68
N VAL A 82 -4.09 -13.22 7.68
CA VAL A 82 -5.02 -12.17 7.25
C VAL A 82 -4.47 -11.50 5.99
N ILE A 83 -5.32 -11.20 5.01
CA ILE A 83 -4.97 -10.53 3.76
C ILE A 83 -5.91 -9.35 3.52
N GLY A 84 -5.37 -8.17 3.26
CA GLY A 84 -6.21 -6.97 3.13
C GLY A 84 -5.49 -5.65 2.90
N PRO A 85 -6.24 -4.56 2.65
CA PRO A 85 -5.68 -3.21 2.64
C PRO A 85 -5.24 -2.80 4.04
N PHE A 86 -4.15 -2.04 4.13
CA PHE A 86 -3.56 -1.61 5.39
C PHE A 86 -4.61 -1.00 6.32
N ASP A 87 -4.58 -1.50 7.56
CA ASP A 87 -5.50 -1.09 8.60
C ASP A 87 -4.73 -1.15 9.93
N PRO A 88 -4.51 -0.01 10.61
CA PRO A 88 -3.75 0.03 11.86
C PRO A 88 -4.38 -0.84 12.94
N GLU A 89 -5.71 -0.91 13.02
CA GLU A 89 -6.40 -1.67 14.05
C GLU A 89 -6.27 -3.18 13.82
N VAL A 90 -6.32 -3.61 12.56
CA VAL A 90 -6.08 -5.02 12.18
C VAL A 90 -4.62 -5.40 12.45
N SER A 91 -3.69 -4.50 12.14
CA SER A 91 -2.25 -4.72 12.38
C SER A 91 -1.97 -4.97 13.87
N LEU A 92 -2.61 -4.21 14.76
CA LEU A 92 -2.50 -4.41 16.20
C LEU A 92 -3.13 -5.74 16.67
N ALA A 93 -4.31 -6.08 16.14
CA ALA A 93 -4.98 -7.34 16.48
C ALA A 93 -4.18 -8.58 16.04
N THR A 94 -3.61 -8.53 14.83
CA THR A 94 -2.81 -9.60 14.24
C THR A 94 -1.45 -9.74 14.93
N GLU A 95 -0.81 -8.63 15.31
CA GLU A 95 0.42 -8.64 16.11
C GLU A 95 0.21 -9.29 17.49
N SER A 96 -0.90 -8.96 18.17
CA SER A 96 -1.26 -9.56 19.47
C SER A 96 -1.46 -11.07 19.38
N LEU A 97 -2.07 -11.54 18.28
CA LEU A 97 -2.33 -12.96 18.04
C LEU A 97 -1.15 -13.69 17.37
N ARG A 98 -0.07 -12.98 17.02
CA ARG A 98 1.09 -13.51 16.29
C ARG A 98 0.72 -14.19 14.98
N ILE A 99 -0.25 -13.60 14.28
CA ILE A 99 -0.73 -14.09 12.99
C ILE A 99 -0.21 -13.17 11.89
N PRO A 100 0.35 -13.70 10.79
CA PRO A 100 0.80 -12.88 9.68
C PRO A 100 -0.36 -12.09 9.06
N TYR A 101 -0.10 -10.79 8.84
CA TYR A 101 -0.97 -9.89 8.12
C TYR A 101 -0.31 -9.47 6.80
N LEU A 102 -0.82 -9.99 5.69
CA LEU A 102 -0.40 -9.63 4.35
C LEU A 102 -1.15 -8.39 3.87
N CYS A 103 -0.44 -7.27 3.87
CA CYS A 103 -0.98 -5.99 3.53
C CYS A 103 -0.82 -5.68 2.03
N THR A 104 -1.93 -5.38 1.36
CA THR A 104 -1.99 -5.12 -0.08
C THR A 104 -1.80 -3.65 -0.47
N THR A 105 -1.81 -2.73 0.51
CA THR A 105 -1.58 -1.30 0.28
C THR A 105 -0.35 -0.83 1.08
N PRO A 106 0.18 0.36 0.81
CA PRO A 106 1.27 0.89 1.61
C PRO A 106 0.87 1.03 3.08
N ALA A 107 1.75 0.62 3.99
CA ALA A 107 1.53 0.78 5.41
C ALA A 107 1.86 2.22 5.83
N GLU A 108 0.85 2.96 6.28
CA GLU A 108 1.01 4.34 6.78
C GLU A 108 1.42 4.36 8.26
N THR A 109 2.51 3.67 8.60
CA THR A 109 2.97 3.57 9.99
C THR A 109 4.47 3.72 10.11
N SER A 110 4.91 4.45 11.14
CA SER A 110 6.32 4.49 11.56
C SER A 110 6.69 3.32 12.48
N GLN A 111 5.71 2.58 12.98
CA GLN A 111 5.92 1.43 13.86
C GLN A 111 6.21 0.18 13.04
N ARG A 112 7.23 -0.57 13.46
CA ARG A 112 7.55 -1.88 12.89
C ARG A 112 6.73 -2.94 13.62
N PHE A 113 5.84 -3.60 12.88
CA PHE A 113 5.10 -4.78 13.32
C PHE A 113 5.83 -6.04 12.82
N GLN A 114 6.03 -7.03 13.69
CA GLN A 114 6.78 -8.24 13.33
C GLN A 114 5.99 -9.16 12.42
N PHE A 115 4.66 -9.14 12.53
CA PHE A 115 3.77 -9.99 11.76
C PHE A 115 3.09 -9.26 10.59
N LEU A 116 3.42 -7.99 10.34
CA LEU A 116 2.96 -7.26 9.16
C LEU A 116 3.93 -7.47 7.99
N VAL A 117 3.40 -7.99 6.89
CA VAL A 117 4.13 -8.14 5.64
C VAL A 117 3.44 -7.31 4.57
N GLN A 118 4.13 -6.28 4.08
CA GLN A 118 3.62 -5.43 3.01
C GLN A 118 4.01 -6.01 1.65
N VAL A 119 3.03 -6.22 0.77
CA VAL A 119 3.24 -6.69 -0.61
C VAL A 119 3.75 -5.55 -1.50
N THR A 120 3.35 -4.32 -1.19
CA THR A 120 3.81 -3.13 -1.90
C THR A 120 5.18 -2.68 -1.41
N PRO A 121 6.02 -2.10 -2.28
CA PRO A 121 7.33 -1.59 -1.85
C PRO A 121 7.17 -0.45 -0.83
N GLU A 122 8.10 -0.38 0.11
CA GLU A 122 8.22 0.77 1.02
C GLU A 122 8.49 2.07 0.24
N GLY A 123 8.03 3.21 0.76
CA GLY A 123 8.21 4.52 0.14
C GLY A 123 9.69 4.85 -0.16
N THR A 124 10.62 4.35 0.66
CA THR A 124 12.07 4.50 0.45
C THR A 124 12.55 3.85 -0.84
N HIS A 125 12.07 2.64 -1.15
CA HIS A 125 12.39 1.93 -2.40
C HIS A 125 11.77 2.62 -3.61
N ALA A 126 10.52 3.08 -3.49
CA ALA A 126 9.85 3.86 -4.54
C ALA A 126 10.61 5.17 -4.84
N SER A 127 11.10 5.84 -3.79
CA SER A 127 11.90 7.07 -3.91
C SER A 127 13.23 6.83 -4.62
N ASN A 128 13.92 5.73 -4.29
CA ASN A 128 15.17 5.36 -4.94
C ASN A 128 14.95 5.04 -6.42
N ALA A 129 13.91 4.27 -6.75
CA ALA A 129 13.56 3.97 -8.13
C ALA A 129 13.27 5.24 -8.94
N LEU A 130 12.56 6.21 -8.36
CA LEU A 130 12.31 7.49 -9.00
C LEU A 130 13.60 8.30 -9.22
N LEU A 131 14.51 8.28 -8.24
CA LEU A 131 15.81 8.92 -8.36
C LEU A 131 16.65 8.27 -9.47
N ASP A 132 16.59 6.96 -9.60
CA ASP A 132 17.30 6.22 -10.65
C ASP A 132 16.74 6.55 -12.03
N VAL A 133 15.42 6.71 -12.18
CA VAL A 133 14.80 7.23 -13.41
C VAL A 133 15.31 8.64 -13.70
N ALA A 134 15.28 9.54 -12.72
CA ALA A 134 15.73 10.91 -12.90
C ALA A 134 17.21 10.97 -13.34
N ARG A 135 18.06 10.09 -12.80
CA ARG A 135 19.48 9.97 -13.19
C ARG A 135 19.65 9.37 -14.58
N ALA A 136 18.94 8.30 -14.90
CA ALA A 136 19.02 7.62 -16.19
C ALA A 136 18.67 8.56 -17.35
N TYR A 137 17.71 9.46 -17.14
CA TYR A 137 17.30 10.47 -18.11
C TYR A 137 17.98 11.83 -17.92
N ALA A 138 19.01 11.93 -17.07
CA ALA A 138 19.76 13.14 -16.80
C ALA A 138 18.89 14.37 -16.45
N TRP A 139 17.83 14.17 -15.66
CA TRP A 139 16.97 15.25 -15.21
C TRP A 139 17.74 16.20 -14.30
N THR A 140 17.81 17.48 -14.68
CA THR A 140 18.49 18.53 -13.90
C THR A 140 17.52 19.38 -13.09
N LYS A 141 16.25 19.44 -13.49
CA LYS A 141 15.18 20.19 -12.81
C LYS A 141 13.91 19.34 -12.76
N VAL A 142 13.33 19.16 -11.58
CA VAL A 142 12.12 18.35 -11.39
C VAL A 142 11.14 19.07 -10.47
N SER A 143 9.87 19.06 -10.85
CA SER A 143 8.76 19.52 -10.01
C SER A 143 8.07 18.32 -9.36
N VAL A 144 7.83 18.35 -8.06
CA VAL A 144 7.19 17.28 -7.31
C VAL A 144 5.88 17.80 -6.75
N PHE A 145 4.75 17.25 -7.19
CA PHE A 145 3.44 17.49 -6.60
C PHE A 145 3.16 16.44 -5.53
N TYR A 146 2.70 16.85 -4.36
CA TYR A 146 2.37 15.92 -3.27
C TYR A 146 1.25 16.44 -2.37
N ASP A 147 0.47 15.55 -1.77
CA ASP A 147 -0.64 15.92 -0.86
C ASP A 147 -0.58 15.25 0.52
N ASP A 148 0.34 14.31 0.73
CA ASP A 148 0.45 13.50 1.93
C ASP A 148 1.89 13.44 2.48
N VAL A 149 2.08 12.64 3.52
CA VAL A 149 3.40 12.45 4.17
C VAL A 149 4.30 11.52 3.34
N SER A 150 3.73 10.60 2.56
CA SER A 150 4.52 9.70 1.72
C SER A 150 5.26 10.49 0.63
N GLY A 151 4.61 11.49 0.03
CA GLY A 151 5.24 12.40 -0.92
C GLY A 151 6.36 13.25 -0.33
N VAL A 152 6.29 13.58 0.97
CA VAL A 152 7.39 14.28 1.68
C VAL A 152 8.63 13.39 1.76
N GLN A 153 8.48 12.10 2.08
CA GLN A 153 9.61 11.17 2.15
C GLN A 153 10.32 11.05 0.79
N VAL A 154 9.55 10.99 -0.30
CA VAL A 154 10.10 10.96 -1.66
C VAL A 154 10.81 12.27 -1.99
N LEU A 155 10.20 13.40 -1.65
CA LEU A 155 10.79 14.72 -1.86
C LEU A 155 12.13 14.88 -1.14
N GLU A 156 12.18 14.54 0.15
CA GLU A 156 13.41 14.57 0.96
C GLU A 156 14.51 13.74 0.29
N ARG A 157 14.17 12.53 -0.15
CA ARG A 157 15.11 11.66 -0.85
C ARG A 157 15.61 12.26 -2.16
N MET A 158 14.73 12.87 -2.96
CA MET A 158 15.16 13.52 -4.20
C MET A 158 16.06 14.73 -3.93
N MET A 159 15.78 15.50 -2.88
CA MET A 159 16.59 16.66 -2.49
C MET A 159 17.97 16.30 -1.94
N THR A 160 18.17 15.08 -1.42
CA THR A 160 19.52 14.62 -1.02
C THR A 160 20.48 14.52 -2.20
N ASN A 161 19.98 14.44 -3.42
CA ASN A 161 20.83 14.45 -4.60
C ASN A 161 21.13 15.88 -5.08
N HIS A 162 22.36 16.35 -4.86
CA HIS A 162 22.80 17.70 -5.27
C HIS A 162 22.86 17.93 -6.78
N THR A 163 22.70 16.89 -7.62
CA THR A 163 22.70 17.05 -9.08
C THR A 163 21.36 17.49 -9.66
N ILE A 164 20.28 17.43 -8.88
CA ILE A 164 18.91 17.68 -9.35
C ILE A 164 18.33 18.85 -8.56
N ALA A 165 17.92 19.92 -9.26
CA ALA A 165 17.16 21.00 -8.64
C ALA A 165 15.69 20.59 -8.52
N VAL A 166 15.26 20.31 -7.30
CA VAL A 166 13.88 19.88 -7.01
C VAL A 166 13.05 21.08 -6.54
N ARG A 167 11.85 21.23 -7.10
CA ARG A 167 10.81 22.17 -6.64
C ARG A 167 9.60 21.39 -6.21
N ALA A 168 9.00 21.76 -5.10
CA ALA A 168 7.91 21.01 -4.50
C ALA A 168 6.63 21.86 -4.47
N TRP A 169 5.52 21.23 -4.81
CA TRP A 169 4.20 21.84 -4.87
C TRP A 169 3.25 21.02 -4.00
N ARG A 170 2.94 21.54 -2.82
CA ARG A 170 2.04 20.86 -1.88
C ARG A 170 0.59 21.17 -2.23
N LEU A 171 -0.19 20.14 -2.50
CA LEU A 171 -1.63 20.25 -2.69
C LEU A 171 -2.39 19.92 -1.38
N PRO A 172 -3.59 20.50 -1.17
CA PRO A 172 -4.47 20.06 -0.09
C PRO A 172 -4.94 18.62 -0.34
N LYS A 173 -5.25 17.88 0.75
CA LYS A 173 -5.81 16.50 0.63
C LYS A 173 -7.08 16.42 -0.21
N LYS A 174 -7.86 17.51 -0.26
CA LYS A 174 -8.98 17.68 -1.20
C LYS A 174 -8.73 18.97 -1.94
N ALA A 175 -7.93 18.91 -3.00
CA ALA A 175 -7.63 20.09 -3.78
C ALA A 175 -8.86 20.52 -4.57
N THR A 176 -9.09 21.83 -4.64
CA THR A 176 -10.02 22.37 -5.62
C THR A 176 -9.28 22.60 -6.93
N LEU A 177 -10.04 22.70 -8.02
CA LEU A 177 -9.49 22.99 -9.34
C LEU A 177 -8.72 24.32 -9.38
N LYS A 178 -9.09 25.29 -8.53
CA LYS A 178 -8.34 26.54 -8.36
C LYS A 178 -6.95 26.30 -7.76
N ASP A 179 -6.86 25.49 -6.70
CA ASP A 179 -5.59 25.20 -6.03
C ASP A 179 -4.60 24.51 -7.00
N VAL A 180 -5.12 23.60 -7.82
CA VAL A 180 -4.35 22.92 -8.87
C VAL A 180 -3.86 23.91 -9.93
N ARG A 181 -4.75 24.78 -10.44
CA ARG A 181 -4.39 25.82 -11.41
C ARG A 181 -3.33 26.77 -10.88
N ASP A 182 -3.48 27.24 -9.65
CA ASP A 182 -2.52 28.15 -9.03
C ASP A 182 -1.14 27.48 -8.93
N ALA A 183 -1.09 26.21 -8.53
CA ALA A 183 0.16 25.45 -8.48
C ALA A 183 0.78 25.21 -9.87
N LEU A 184 -0.03 24.92 -10.90
CA LEU A 184 0.44 24.74 -12.28
C LEU A 184 0.94 26.05 -12.90
N VAL A 185 0.30 27.18 -12.60
CA VAL A 185 0.74 28.51 -13.03
C VAL A 185 2.10 28.85 -12.42
N GLU A 186 2.28 28.61 -11.13
CA GLU A 186 3.57 28.81 -10.47
C GLU A 186 4.65 27.86 -11.01
N MET A 187 4.31 26.59 -11.25
CA MET A 187 5.23 25.65 -11.90
C MET A 187 5.70 26.15 -13.27
N ARG A 188 4.77 26.67 -14.09
CA ARG A 188 5.08 27.18 -15.43
C ARG A 188 6.06 28.36 -15.38
N LYS A 189 5.98 29.23 -14.36
CA LYS A 189 6.93 30.34 -14.17
C LYS A 189 8.37 29.88 -13.92
N VAL A 190 8.54 28.69 -13.33
CA VAL A 190 9.87 28.14 -13.00
C VAL A 190 10.49 27.36 -14.17
N LEU A 191 9.78 27.24 -15.30
CA LEU A 191 10.25 26.57 -16.53
C LEU A 191 10.77 25.15 -16.28
N VAL A 192 10.03 24.39 -15.48
CA VAL A 192 10.35 22.98 -15.20
C VAL A 192 9.51 22.09 -16.10
N GLU A 193 10.16 21.30 -16.95
CA GLU A 193 9.47 20.43 -17.92
C GLU A 193 9.12 19.05 -17.37
N LYS A 194 9.80 18.60 -16.31
CA LYS A 194 9.64 17.26 -15.74
C LYS A 194 8.89 17.34 -14.42
N CYS A 195 7.79 16.61 -14.30
CA CYS A 195 7.00 16.53 -13.09
C CYS A 195 6.91 15.10 -12.57
N VAL A 196 6.87 15.00 -11.24
CA VAL A 196 6.56 13.79 -10.49
C VAL A 196 5.31 14.11 -9.69
N VAL A 197 4.30 13.26 -9.77
CA VAL A 197 3.02 13.46 -9.06
C VAL A 197 2.85 12.33 -8.05
N LEU A 198 2.77 12.71 -6.78
CA LEU A 198 2.64 11.85 -5.61
C LEU A 198 1.41 12.28 -4.81
N CYS A 199 0.24 12.17 -5.44
CA CYS A 199 -1.01 12.62 -4.88
C CYS A 199 -2.03 11.48 -4.83
N ASN A 200 -3.09 11.67 -4.06
CA ASN A 200 -4.27 10.83 -4.09
C ASN A 200 -4.92 10.82 -5.49
N LYS A 201 -5.74 9.80 -5.73
CA LYS A 201 -6.36 9.57 -7.04
C LYS A 201 -7.14 10.79 -7.54
N ASP A 202 -7.90 11.45 -6.67
CA ASP A 202 -8.77 12.56 -7.03
C ASP A 202 -7.95 13.79 -7.45
N ASN A 203 -6.90 14.13 -6.71
CA ASN A 203 -5.99 15.22 -7.02
C ASN A 203 -5.17 14.93 -8.30
N VAL A 204 -4.76 13.68 -8.52
CA VAL A 204 -4.08 13.27 -9.77
C VAL A 204 -5.01 13.46 -10.96
N GLN A 205 -6.27 13.09 -10.83
CA GLN A 205 -7.24 13.26 -11.91
C GLN A 205 -7.42 14.75 -12.25
N LEU A 206 -7.58 15.61 -11.25
CA LEU A 206 -7.66 17.06 -11.45
C LEU A 206 -6.39 17.64 -12.09
N LEU A 207 -5.20 17.12 -11.75
CA LEU A 207 -3.93 17.54 -12.35
C LEU A 207 -3.78 17.12 -13.81
N LEU A 208 -4.40 16.01 -14.23
CA LEU A 208 -4.31 15.48 -15.60
C LEU A 208 -5.39 16.04 -16.53
N GLU A 209 -6.50 16.52 -15.97
CA GLU A 209 -7.61 17.12 -16.73
C GLU A 209 -7.34 18.58 -17.14
N GLU A 210 -6.35 19.23 -16.53
CA GLU A 210 -5.90 20.61 -16.81
C GLU A 210 -4.66 20.66 -17.73
#